data_AF-A0A2E5XGV1-F1
#
_entry.id   AF-A0A2E5XGV1-F1
#
_cell.length_a   1.000
_cell.length_b   1.000
_cell.length_c   1.000
_cell.angle_alpha   90.00
_cell.angle_beta   90.00
_cell.angle_gamma   90.00
#
_symmetry.space_group_name_H-M   'P 1'
#
loop_
_entity.id
_entity.type
_entity.pdbx_description
1 polymer ?
#
loop_
_entity_poly.entity_id
_entity_poly.type
_entity_poly.pdbx_seq_one_letter_code
_entity_poly.pdbx_strand_id
1 'polypeptide(L)'
;PLDNFFFEFAGLSADSFREFVASGADEEAVATWLGEQAVRREPEEIIRWNNEMRAKRICELPVELQIFLEGYIPEFLPRGRPVYVWFDVYDLEEGRM
;
A
#
# COMPACT_ATOMS: atom_id res chain seq x y z
N PRO A 1 -0.98 0.13 7.85
CA PRO A 1 -0.12 -1.05 7.61
C PRO A 1 0.16 -1.34 6.13
N LEU A 2 -0.61 -0.80 5.18
CA LEU A 2 -0.30 -0.90 3.73
C LEU A 2 1.04 -0.26 3.36
N ASP A 3 1.29 0.92 3.92
CA ASP A 3 2.54 1.66 3.87
C ASP A 3 3.77 0.80 4.19
N ASN A 4 3.69 -0.06 5.20
CA ASN A 4 4.80 -0.95 5.58
C ASN A 4 5.23 -1.91 4.45
N PHE A 5 4.28 -2.41 3.63
CA PHE A 5 4.62 -3.29 2.49
C PHE A 5 5.45 -2.56 1.44
N PHE A 6 5.15 -1.28 1.20
CA PHE A 6 5.93 -0.45 0.29
C PHE A 6 7.32 -0.15 0.87
N PHE A 7 7.38 0.28 2.14
CA PHE A 7 8.65 0.59 2.79
C PHE A 7 9.60 -0.61 2.86
N GLU A 8 9.08 -1.81 3.17
CA GLU A 8 9.87 -3.05 3.16
C GLU A 8 10.41 -3.35 1.75
N PHE A 9 9.58 -3.25 0.72
CA PHE A 9 10.00 -3.51 -0.66
C PHE A 9 11.04 -2.50 -1.15
N ALA A 10 10.81 -1.22 -0.86
CA ALA A 10 11.70 -0.11 -1.21
C ALA A 10 12.96 -0.04 -0.33
N GLY A 11 13.01 -0.77 0.79
CA GLY A 11 14.11 -0.71 1.75
C GLY A 11 14.22 0.66 2.43
N LEU A 12 13.08 1.32 2.66
CA LEU A 12 12.97 2.63 3.29
C LEU A 12 12.38 2.52 4.70
N SER A 13 12.57 3.55 5.52
CA SER A 13 11.83 3.69 6.77
C SER A 13 10.69 4.70 6.61
N ALA A 14 9.60 4.50 7.33
CA ALA A 14 8.50 5.46 7.37
C ALA A 14 8.96 6.84 7.86
N ASP A 15 9.91 6.87 8.81
CA ASP A 15 10.46 8.10 9.37
C ASP A 15 11.26 8.89 8.32
N SER A 16 12.13 8.24 7.53
CA SER A 16 12.91 8.95 6.51
C SER A 16 12.03 9.53 5.40
N PHE A 17 11.01 8.77 4.98
CA PHE A 17 10.02 9.25 4.03
C PHE A 17 9.24 10.45 4.58
N ARG A 18 8.76 10.35 5.82
CA ARG A 18 8.01 11.42 6.48
C ARG A 18 8.84 12.70 6.63
N GLU A 19 10.09 12.59 7.07
CA GLU A 19 10.99 13.74 7.21
C GLU A 19 11.20 14.46 5.87
N PHE A 20 11.37 13.70 4.78
CA PHE A 20 11.53 14.28 3.45
C PHE A 20 10.26 14.97 2.97
N VAL A 21 9.09 14.32 3.06
CA VAL A 21 7.82 14.92 2.63
C VAL A 21 7.49 16.16 3.48
N ALA A 22 7.81 16.15 4.78
CA ALA A 22 7.60 17.30 5.67
C ALA A 22 8.42 18.55 5.29
N SER A 23 9.43 18.42 4.42
CA SER A 23 10.16 19.57 3.87
C SER A 23 9.33 20.42 2.89
N GLY A 24 8.15 19.93 2.48
CA GLY A 24 7.32 20.56 1.46
C GLY A 24 7.69 20.15 0.03
N ALA A 25 8.37 19.01 -0.13
CA ALA A 25 8.69 18.42 -1.42
C ALA A 25 7.43 18.18 -2.25
N ASP A 26 7.48 18.52 -3.53
CA ASP A 26 6.42 18.20 -4.49
C ASP A 26 6.56 16.75 -5.00
N GLU A 27 5.61 16.34 -5.84
CA GLU A 27 5.55 14.97 -6.37
C GLU A 27 6.81 14.58 -7.16
N GLU A 28 7.37 15.53 -7.93
CA GLU A 28 8.58 15.29 -8.73
C GLU A 28 9.80 15.12 -7.82
N ALA A 29 9.95 15.97 -6.81
CA ALA A 29 11.01 15.86 -5.81
C ALA A 29 10.92 14.54 -5.02
N VAL A 30 9.71 14.10 -4.66
CA VAL A 30 9.49 12.80 -4.01
C VAL A 30 9.85 11.64 -4.93
N ALA A 31 9.50 11.71 -6.21
CA ALA A 31 9.87 10.68 -7.18
C ALA A 31 11.40 10.58 -7.36
N THR A 32 12.09 11.71 -7.46
CA THR A 32 13.56 11.75 -7.52
C THR A 32 14.18 11.18 -6.25
N TRP A 33 13.75 11.63 -5.07
CA TRP A 33 14.26 11.14 -3.80
C TRP A 33 14.04 9.63 -3.63
N LEU A 34 12.89 9.11 -4.02
CA LEU A 34 12.62 7.67 -4.03
C LEU A 34 13.60 6.92 -4.93
N GLY A 35 13.88 7.45 -6.13
CA GLY A 35 14.85 6.85 -7.06
C GLY A 35 16.29 6.83 -6.54
N GLU A 36 16.64 7.72 -5.62
CA GLU A 36 17.97 7.81 -5.00
C GLU A 36 18.09 7.01 -3.71
N GLN A 37 17.05 6.98 -2.88
CA GLN A 37 17.11 6.38 -1.54
C GLN A 37 16.61 4.94 -1.50
N ALA A 38 15.70 4.54 -2.40
CA ALA A 38 15.17 3.19 -2.41
C ALA A 38 16.23 2.18 -2.88
N VAL A 39 16.14 0.95 -2.36
CA VAL A 39 16.92 -0.17 -2.86
C VAL A 39 16.63 -0.36 -4.35
N ARG A 40 17.68 -0.37 -5.16
CA ARG A 40 17.55 -0.62 -6.59
C ARG A 40 17.04 -2.05 -6.82
N ARG A 41 15.92 -2.15 -7.52
CA ARG A 41 15.28 -3.40 -7.93
C ARG A 41 15.36 -3.54 -9.44
N GLU A 42 15.44 -4.77 -9.91
CA GLU A 42 15.31 -5.06 -11.33
C GLU A 42 13.85 -4.81 -11.78
N PRO A 43 13.63 -4.39 -13.05
CA PRO A 43 12.28 -4.11 -13.55
C PRO A 43 11.31 -5.28 -13.34
N GLU A 44 11.78 -6.51 -13.45
CA GLU A 44 10.97 -7.72 -13.23
C GLU A 44 10.51 -7.90 -11.79
N GLU A 45 11.33 -7.49 -10.80
CA GLU A 45 10.96 -7.54 -9.38
C GLU A 45 9.85 -6.53 -9.10
N ILE A 46 9.96 -5.32 -9.65
CA ILE A 46 8.95 -4.27 -9.53
C ILE A 46 7.62 -4.72 -10.16
N ILE A 47 7.67 -5.28 -11.37
CA ILE A 47 6.46 -5.79 -12.06
C ILE A 47 5.82 -6.92 -11.24
N ARG A 48 6.62 -7.83 -10.70
CA ARG A 48 6.12 -8.94 -9.89
C ARG A 48 5.46 -8.42 -8.61
N TRP A 49 6.14 -7.57 -7.87
CA TRP A 49 5.61 -6.97 -6.63
C TRP A 49 4.32 -6.21 -6.88
N ASN A 50 4.25 -5.42 -7.96
CA ASN A 50 3.04 -4.71 -8.34
C ASN A 50 1.85 -5.66 -8.60
N ASN A 51 2.07 -6.78 -9.29
CA ASN A 51 1.03 -7.77 -9.52
C ASN A 51 0.62 -8.49 -8.23
N GLU A 52 1.58 -8.84 -7.38
CA GLU A 52 1.31 -9.45 -6.08
C GLU A 52 0.50 -8.53 -5.16
N MET A 53 0.77 -7.23 -5.18
CA MET A 53 0.01 -6.25 -4.38
C MET A 53 -1.40 -6.05 -4.93
N ARG A 54 -1.56 -5.90 -6.25
CA ARG A 54 -2.90 -5.78 -6.89
C ARG A 54 -3.78 -7.01 -6.67
N ALA A 55 -3.18 -8.19 -6.63
CA ALA A 55 -3.89 -9.45 -6.45
C ALA A 55 -3.94 -9.93 -4.98
N LYS A 56 -3.41 -9.14 -4.03
CA LYS A 56 -3.26 -9.55 -2.63
C LYS A 56 -4.63 -9.78 -1.99
N ARG A 57 -4.92 -11.02 -1.59
CA ARG A 57 -6.16 -11.38 -0.91
C ARG A 57 -6.05 -11.15 0.58
N ILE A 58 -7.17 -10.89 1.25
CA ILE A 58 -7.20 -10.68 2.70
C ILE A 58 -6.62 -11.88 3.45
N CYS A 59 -6.91 -13.11 3.01
CA CYS A 59 -6.39 -14.32 3.64
C CYS A 59 -4.86 -14.51 3.54
N GLU A 60 -4.17 -13.70 2.74
CA GLU A 60 -2.71 -13.71 2.59
C GLU A 60 -2.03 -12.66 3.48
N LEU A 61 -2.81 -11.82 4.18
CA LEU A 61 -2.32 -10.83 5.13
C LEU A 61 -1.99 -11.47 6.49
N PRO A 62 -1.21 -10.81 7.35
CA PRO A 62 -1.05 -11.22 8.75
C PRO A 62 -2.40 -11.36 9.46
N VAL A 63 -2.54 -12.34 10.36
CA VAL A 63 -3.82 -12.68 11.00
C VAL A 63 -4.42 -11.51 11.78
N GLU A 64 -3.57 -10.67 12.36
CA GLU A 64 -3.98 -9.47 13.10
C GLU A 64 -4.70 -8.48 12.18
N LEU A 65 -4.23 -8.34 10.94
CA LEU A 65 -4.85 -7.48 9.94
C LEU A 65 -6.14 -8.10 9.39
N GLN A 66 -6.20 -9.42 9.26
CA GLN A 66 -7.42 -10.12 8.89
C GLN A 66 -8.53 -9.88 9.94
N ILE A 67 -8.22 -10.05 11.23
CA ILE A 67 -9.16 -9.80 12.34
C ILE A 67 -9.68 -8.37 12.31
N PHE A 68 -8.78 -7.40 12.08
CA PHE A 68 -9.18 -6.00 11.95
C PHE A 68 -10.16 -5.78 10.79
N LEU A 69 -9.87 -6.35 9.61
CA LEU A 69 -10.68 -6.17 8.41
C LEU A 69 -12.07 -6.82 8.51
N GLU A 70 -12.22 -7.92 9.26
CA GLU A 70 -13.52 -8.55 9.53
C GLU A 70 -14.50 -7.62 10.28
N GLY A 71 -13.98 -6.71 11.12
CA GLY A 71 -14.79 -5.66 11.76
C GLY A 71 -14.95 -4.42 10.87
N TYR A 72 -13.86 -4.00 10.22
CA TYR A 72 -13.79 -2.77 9.43
C TYR A 72 -14.71 -2.79 8.20
N ILE A 73 -14.64 -3.86 7.41
CA ILE A 73 -15.38 -3.99 6.14
C ILE A 73 -16.89 -3.81 6.34
N PRO A 74 -17.57 -4.55 7.23
CA PRO A 74 -19.02 -4.39 7.40
C PRO A 74 -19.45 -3.06 8.03
N GLU A 75 -18.55 -2.38 8.76
CA GLU A 75 -18.84 -1.09 9.41
C GLU A 75 -18.72 0.09 8.43
N PHE A 76 -17.66 0.10 7.62
CA PHE A 76 -17.28 1.28 6.83
C PHE A 76 -17.56 1.16 5.33
N LEU A 77 -17.67 -0.05 4.77
CA LEU A 77 -17.80 -0.22 3.32
C LEU A 77 -19.28 -0.34 2.89
N PRO A 78 -19.62 0.08 1.65
CA PRO A 78 -20.97 -0.06 1.12
C PRO A 78 -21.46 -1.51 1.08
N ARG A 79 -22.67 -1.75 1.57
CA ARG A 79 -23.29 -3.09 1.56
C ARG A 79 -23.50 -3.58 0.13
N GLY A 80 -23.31 -4.88 -0.10
CA GLY A 80 -23.56 -5.52 -1.40
C GLY A 80 -22.45 -5.31 -2.43
N ARG A 81 -21.33 -4.69 -2.05
CA ARG A 81 -20.10 -4.63 -2.85
C ARG A 81 -19.11 -5.67 -2.32
N PRO A 82 -18.78 -6.70 -3.11
CA PRO A 82 -17.80 -7.70 -2.69
C PRO A 82 -16.38 -7.11 -2.64
N VAL A 83 -15.62 -7.54 -1.64
CA VAL A 83 -14.18 -7.29 -1.52
C VAL A 83 -13.47 -8.58 -1.94
N TYR A 84 -12.72 -8.55 -3.04
CA TYR A 84 -11.98 -9.69 -3.57
C TYR A 84 -10.50 -9.62 -3.22
N VAL A 85 -9.93 -8.42 -3.34
CA VAL A 85 -8.54 -8.14 -3.01
C VAL A 85 -8.47 -7.02 -1.98
N TRP A 86 -7.31 -6.91 -1.33
CA TRP A 86 -7.12 -5.95 -0.25
C TRP A 86 -7.32 -4.49 -0.71
N PHE A 87 -6.94 -4.15 -1.94
CA PHE A 87 -7.10 -2.80 -2.48
C PHE A 87 -8.56 -2.40 -2.67
N ASP A 88 -9.48 -3.36 -2.88
CA ASP A 88 -10.91 -3.07 -2.97
C ASP A 88 -11.42 -2.38 -1.68
N VAL A 89 -10.78 -2.63 -0.53
CA VAL A 89 -11.16 -1.98 0.74
C VAL A 89 -11.01 -0.46 0.65
N TYR A 90 -9.88 0.01 0.11
CA TYR A 90 -9.59 1.43 -0.04
C TYR A 90 -10.39 2.05 -1.18
N ASP A 91 -10.49 1.36 -2.32
CA ASP A 91 -11.26 1.87 -3.46
C ASP A 91 -12.75 2.04 -3.11
N LEU A 92 -13.35 1.07 -2.40
CA LEU A 92 -14.74 1.16 -1.96
C LEU A 92 -14.96 2.22 -0.87
N GLU A 93 -14.00 2.38 0.05
CA GLU A 93 -14.02 3.44 1.07
C GLU A 93 -13.94 4.84 0.44
N GLU A 94 -13.06 5.04 -0.53
CA GLU A 94 -12.84 6.32 -1.21
C GLU A 94 -13.88 6.59 -2.30
N GLY A 95 -14.81 5.66 -2.55
CA GLY A 95 -15.83 5.78 -3.59
C GLY A 95 -15.28 5.74 -5.01
N ARG A 96 -14.10 5.14 -5.20
CA ARG A 96 -13.48 4.92 -6.51
C ARG A 96 -14.06 3.66 -7.14
N MET A 97 -14.42 3.75 -8.42
CA MET A 97 -14.99 2.65 -9.21
C MET A 97 -14.22 2.47 -10.51
#